data_AF-A0A9D8XUN9-F1
#
_entry.id   AF-A0A9D8XUN9-F1
#
_cell.length_a   1.000
_cell.length_b   1.000
_cell.length_c   1.000
_cell.angle_alpha   90.00
_cell.angle_beta   90.00
_cell.angle_gamma   90.00
#
_symmetry.space_group_name_H-M   'P 1'
#
loop_
_entity.id
_entity.type
_entity.pdbx_description
1 polymer ?
#
loop_
_entity_poly.entity_id
_entity_poly.type
_entity_poly.pdbx_seq_one_letter_code
_entity_poly.pdbx_strand_id
1 'polypeptide(L)'
;YLTVEMKEGAKVSFLLADNPVITYQSGSLVVNKDAKTTYAFESVKNYHFTENNEGSSGGTTKVEANSSRPLQIVWIDNETIEVQNAQPNLTVSLVSISGSVLSQTKADADGKATISMPNTAGVYVLSTGNQSFKIIRK
;
A
#
# COMPACT_ATOMS: atom_id res chain seq x y z
N TYR A 1 3.28 6.59 -12.49
CA TYR A 1 2.84 5.98 -13.75
C TYR A 1 2.48 4.53 -13.56
N LEU A 2 1.50 4.05 -14.30
CA LEU A 2 1.37 2.64 -14.67
C LEU A 2 2.14 2.45 -15.98
N THR A 3 3.12 1.55 -16.00
CA THR A 3 3.92 1.25 -17.18
C THR A 3 3.61 -0.17 -17.65
N VAL A 4 3.35 -0.34 -18.94
CA VAL A 4 3.22 -1.65 -19.60
C VAL A 4 4.45 -1.83 -20.50
N GLU A 5 5.23 -2.88 -20.26
CA GLU A 5 6.39 -3.26 -21.06
C GLU A 5 6.04 -4.44 -21.96
N MET A 6 6.22 -4.26 -23.26
CA MET A 6 6.00 -5.28 -24.29
C MET A 6 7.23 -6.17 -24.44
N LYS A 7 7.07 -7.42 -24.87
CA LYS A 7 8.18 -8.35 -25.11
C LYS A 7 9.16 -7.84 -26.19
N GLU A 8 8.65 -7.07 -27.14
CA GLU A 8 9.44 -6.40 -28.19
C GLU A 8 10.20 -5.16 -27.69
N GLY A 9 10.10 -4.84 -26.39
CA GLY A 9 10.84 -3.74 -25.74
C GLY A 9 10.11 -2.40 -25.72
N ALA A 10 8.99 -2.26 -26.45
CA ALA A 10 8.15 -1.07 -26.38
C ALA A 10 7.58 -0.87 -24.96
N LYS A 11 7.53 0.38 -24.50
CA LYS A 11 6.96 0.76 -23.20
C LYS A 11 5.90 1.82 -23.38
N VAL A 12 4.75 1.65 -22.72
CA VAL A 12 3.68 2.64 -22.68
C VAL A 12 3.40 3.00 -21.23
N SER A 13 3.29 4.29 -20.93
CA SER A 13 3.09 4.80 -19.58
C SER A 13 1.80 5.61 -19.49
N PHE A 14 1.07 5.40 -18.40
CA PHE A 14 -0.16 6.10 -18.05
C PHE A 14 0.03 6.86 -16.74
N LEU A 15 -0.38 8.12 -16.68
CA LEU A 15 -0.34 8.92 -15.45
C LEU A 15 -1.27 8.30 -14.40
N LEU A 16 -0.80 8.17 -13.16
CA LEU A 16 -1.66 7.66 -12.08
C LEU A 16 -2.70 8.69 -11.63
N ALA A 17 -2.40 9.99 -11.81
CA ALA A 17 -3.34 11.09 -11.55
C ALA A 17 -4.62 10.98 -12.41
N ASP A 18 -4.54 10.32 -13.56
CA ASP A 18 -5.67 10.08 -14.45
C ASP A 18 -6.53 8.88 -13.98
N ASN A 19 -6.21 8.29 -12.82
CA ASN A 19 -6.91 7.14 -12.21
C ASN A 19 -7.07 5.96 -13.18
N PRO A 20 -5.96 5.39 -13.71
CA PRO A 20 -6.05 4.32 -14.68
C PRO A 20 -6.65 3.06 -14.04
N VAL A 21 -7.65 2.49 -14.72
CA VAL A 21 -8.27 1.21 -14.33
C VAL A 21 -7.62 0.08 -15.11
N ILE A 22 -7.11 -0.92 -14.39
CA ILE A 22 -6.60 -2.16 -15.00
C ILE A 22 -7.69 -3.22 -14.92
N THR A 23 -8.03 -3.81 -16.06
CA THR A 23 -8.95 -4.94 -16.15
C THR A 23 -8.31 -6.09 -16.91
N TYR A 24 -8.57 -7.32 -16.48
CA TYR A 24 -8.22 -8.52 -17.23
C TYR A 24 -9.44 -9.02 -17.97
N GLN A 25 -9.36 -9.07 -19.29
CA GLN A 25 -10.49 -9.47 -20.12
C GLN A 25 -9.98 -10.26 -21.33
N SER A 26 -10.50 -11.48 -21.52
CA SER A 26 -10.30 -12.29 -22.72
C SER A 26 -8.83 -12.41 -23.17
N GLY A 27 -7.93 -12.77 -22.25
CA GLY A 27 -6.50 -12.94 -22.57
C GLY A 27 -5.75 -11.62 -22.78
N SER A 28 -6.31 -10.49 -22.36
CA SER A 28 -5.72 -9.17 -22.52
C SER A 28 -5.71 -8.36 -21.22
N LEU A 29 -4.68 -7.53 -21.08
CA LEU A 29 -4.60 -6.43 -20.13
C LEU A 29 -5.26 -5.20 -20.76
N VAL A 30 -6.27 -4.66 -20.10
CA VAL A 30 -6.99 -3.45 -20.52
C VAL A 30 -6.65 -2.32 -19.56
N VAL A 31 -6.27 -1.16 -20.10
CA VAL A 31 -5.98 0.05 -19.33
C VAL A 31 -6.93 1.18 -19.77
N ASN A 32 -7.55 1.85 -18.78
CA ASN A 32 -8.44 3.02 -18.87
C ASN A 32 -9.93 2.79 -19.24
N LYS A 33 -10.75 3.81 -18.92
CA LYS A 33 -12.21 3.86 -19.09
C LYS A 33 -12.65 4.53 -20.41
N ASP A 34 -12.15 5.73 -20.71
CA ASP A 34 -12.68 6.56 -21.83
C ASP A 34 -11.98 6.29 -23.18
N ALA A 35 -10.67 6.04 -23.17
CA ALA A 35 -9.92 5.52 -24.31
C ALA A 35 -9.33 4.14 -23.91
N LYS A 36 -9.97 3.07 -24.36
CA LYS A 36 -9.59 1.69 -24.04
C LYS A 36 -8.30 1.33 -24.77
N THR A 37 -7.20 1.23 -24.05
CA THR A 37 -5.97 0.63 -24.59
C THR A 37 -5.90 -0.83 -24.18
N THR A 38 -5.74 -1.72 -25.15
CA THR A 38 -5.76 -3.18 -24.94
C THR A 38 -4.42 -3.77 -25.34
N TYR A 39 -3.87 -4.64 -24.49
CA TYR A 39 -2.63 -5.37 -24.73
C TYR A 39 -2.87 -6.88 -24.58
N ALA A 40 -2.58 -7.66 -25.61
CA ALA A 40 -2.63 -9.12 -25.51
C ALA A 40 -1.55 -9.60 -24.53
N PHE A 41 -1.88 -10.49 -23.58
CA PHE A 41 -0.90 -10.97 -22.60
C PHE A 41 0.30 -11.65 -23.25
N GLU A 42 0.10 -12.31 -24.38
CA GLU A 42 1.19 -12.95 -25.12
C GLU A 42 2.27 -11.96 -25.57
N SER A 43 1.91 -10.69 -25.76
CA SER A 43 2.81 -9.61 -26.15
C SER A 43 3.32 -8.80 -24.97
N VAL A 44 2.71 -8.91 -23.78
CA VAL A 44 3.13 -8.21 -22.56
C VAL A 44 4.26 -8.98 -21.87
N LYS A 45 5.35 -8.28 -21.53
CA LYS A 45 6.44 -8.82 -20.72
C LYS A 45 6.17 -8.63 -19.23
N ASN A 46 5.81 -7.42 -18.83
CA ASN A 46 5.37 -7.08 -17.47
C ASN A 46 4.58 -5.76 -17.48
N TYR A 47 3.92 -5.43 -16.37
CA TYR A 47 3.46 -4.08 -16.07
C TYR A 47 3.73 -3.78 -14.60
N HIS A 48 3.95 -2.51 -14.27
CA HIS A 48 4.30 -2.08 -12.93
C HIS A 48 3.87 -0.64 -12.66
N PHE A 49 3.77 -0.30 -11.38
CA PHE A 49 3.54 1.07 -10.94
C PHE A 49 4.87 1.70 -10.53
N THR A 50 5.13 2.91 -11.02
CA THR A 50 6.31 3.71 -10.65
C THR A 50 5.84 5.05 -10.11
N GLU A 51 6.23 5.42 -8.90
CA GLU A 51 6.06 6.79 -8.43
C GLU A 51 7.12 7.68 -9.10
N ASN A 52 6.73 8.86 -9.56
CA ASN A 52 7.71 9.81 -10.07
C ASN A 52 8.48 10.36 -8.88
N ASN A 53 9.66 9.77 -8.64
CA ASN A 53 10.65 10.30 -7.72
C ASN A 53 11.55 11.34 -8.39
N GLU A 54 11.06 12.10 -9.39
CA GLU A 54 11.74 13.31 -9.84
C GLU A 54 11.65 14.36 -8.73
N GLY A 55 12.57 14.24 -7.78
CA GLY A 55 12.62 14.94 -6.50
C GLY A 55 13.24 14.10 -5.37
N SER A 56 13.21 12.77 -5.44
CA SER A 56 13.81 11.90 -4.42
C SER A 56 15.23 11.50 -4.81
N SER A 57 16.12 12.49 -4.82
CA SER A 57 17.52 12.21 -4.48
C SER A 57 17.54 11.71 -3.04
N GLY A 58 18.31 10.66 -2.77
CA GLY A 58 18.33 9.92 -1.51
C GLY A 58 18.15 10.80 -0.28
N GLY A 59 17.01 10.66 0.38
CA GLY A 59 16.67 11.41 1.57
C GLY A 59 15.32 10.92 2.07
N THR A 60 15.28 10.49 3.33
CA THR A 60 14.09 10.44 4.17
C THR A 60 13.21 11.64 3.85
N THR A 61 12.21 11.46 2.99
CA THR A 61 11.18 12.47 2.79
C THR A 61 10.35 12.45 4.05
N LYS A 62 10.60 13.45 4.89
CA LYS A 62 9.81 13.78 6.06
C LYS A 62 8.36 13.86 5.59
N VAL A 63 7.55 12.90 6.03
CA VAL A 63 6.17 12.78 5.58
C VAL A 63 5.40 13.88 6.30
N GLU A 64 4.85 14.83 5.56
CA GLU A 64 4.00 15.85 6.18
C GLU A 64 2.77 15.19 6.78
N ALA A 65 2.74 15.18 8.11
CA ALA A 65 1.72 14.71 9.03
C ALA A 65 0.24 15.06 8.74
N ASN A 66 -0.03 15.93 7.76
CA ASN A 66 -1.34 16.57 7.55
C ASN A 66 -1.93 16.39 6.14
N SER A 67 -1.37 15.53 5.30
CA SER A 67 -2.09 15.13 4.09
C SER A 67 -3.22 14.17 4.49
N SER A 68 -4.47 14.44 4.07
CA SER A 68 -5.65 13.55 4.20
C SER A 68 -5.50 12.27 3.36
N ARG A 69 -4.40 11.55 3.55
CA ARG A 69 -4.10 10.28 2.92
C ARG A 69 -4.75 9.18 3.76
N PRO A 70 -5.34 8.16 3.13
CA PRO A 70 -5.85 7.03 3.88
C PRO A 70 -4.70 6.37 4.66
N LEU A 71 -5.03 5.84 5.85
CA LEU A 71 -4.12 4.98 6.58
C LEU A 71 -3.70 3.81 5.69
N GLN A 72 -2.41 3.51 5.69
CA GLN A 72 -1.88 2.33 5.02
C GLN A 72 -1.30 1.37 6.04
N ILE A 73 -1.44 0.08 5.77
CA ILE A 73 -0.95 -1.01 6.61
C ILE A 73 -0.07 -1.87 5.73
N VAL A 74 1.21 -1.92 6.06
CA VAL A 74 2.22 -2.63 5.28
C VAL A 74 2.92 -3.62 6.19
N TRP A 75 3.10 -4.85 5.74
CA TRP A 75 4.01 -5.79 6.38
C TRP A 75 5.44 -5.46 5.91
N ILE A 76 6.32 -5.13 6.85
CA ILE A 76 7.74 -4.91 6.52
C ILE A 76 8.54 -6.22 6.54
N ASP A 77 8.07 -7.19 7.31
CA ASP A 77 8.55 -8.57 7.36
C ASP A 77 7.40 -9.50 7.83
N ASN A 78 7.69 -10.75 8.23
CA ASN A 78 6.68 -11.71 8.68
C ASN A 78 6.15 -11.45 10.11
N GLU A 79 6.79 -10.58 10.87
CA GLU A 79 6.53 -10.35 12.29
C GLU A 79 6.12 -8.91 12.57
N THR A 80 6.24 -8.01 11.59
CA THR A 80 6.14 -6.58 11.84
C THR A 80 5.25 -5.90 10.82
N ILE A 81 4.30 -5.11 11.35
CA ILE A 81 3.40 -4.26 10.58
C ILE A 81 3.81 -2.80 10.81
N GLU A 82 3.91 -2.03 9.74
CA GLU A 82 4.01 -0.58 9.77
C GLU A 82 2.66 0.04 9.36
N VAL A 83 2.12 0.89 10.23
CA VAL A 83 1.03 1.80 9.91
C VAL A 83 1.63 3.10 9.41
N GLN A 84 1.21 3.54 8.23
CA GLN A 84 1.67 4.78 7.58
C GLN A 84 0.52 5.77 7.40
N ASN A 85 0.89 7.04 7.20
CA ASN A 85 -0.04 8.17 7.07
C ASN A 85 -0.94 8.37 8.30
N ALA A 86 -0.51 7.91 9.48
CA ALA A 86 -1.19 8.19 10.72
C ALA A 86 -0.96 9.65 11.14
N GLN A 87 -1.93 10.24 11.85
CA GLN A 87 -1.66 11.50 12.54
C GLN A 87 -0.54 11.30 13.56
N PRO A 88 0.45 12.20 13.68
CA PRO A 88 1.48 12.09 14.70
C PRO A 88 0.88 11.94 16.09
N ASN A 89 1.53 11.13 16.92
CA ASN A 89 1.08 10.81 18.28
C ASN A 89 -0.26 10.06 18.33
N LEU A 90 -0.85 9.64 17.19
CA LEU A 90 -1.97 8.70 17.14
C LEU A 90 -1.56 7.38 17.78
N THR A 91 -2.41 6.89 18.67
CA THR A 91 -2.17 5.60 19.33
C THR A 91 -2.62 4.46 18.42
N VAL A 92 -1.69 3.56 18.12
CA VAL A 92 -1.92 2.32 17.38
C VAL A 92 -1.83 1.17 18.35
N SER A 93 -2.89 0.36 18.45
CA SER A 93 -2.96 -0.76 19.39
C SER A 93 -3.23 -2.06 18.66
N LEU A 94 -2.46 -3.09 18.97
CA LEU A 94 -2.77 -4.47 18.60
C LEU A 94 -3.60 -5.10 19.72
N VAL A 95 -4.75 -5.64 19.37
CA VAL A 95 -5.72 -6.21 20.30
C VAL A 95 -5.99 -7.65 19.91
N SER A 96 -6.00 -8.54 20.89
CA SER A 96 -6.45 -9.93 20.74
C SER A 96 -7.95 -10.01 20.46
N ILE A 97 -8.43 -11.14 19.95
CA ILE A 97 -9.87 -11.37 19.73
C ILE A 97 -10.71 -11.31 21.02
N SER A 98 -10.09 -11.54 22.19
CA SER A 98 -10.72 -11.39 23.50
C SER A 98 -10.77 -9.94 23.99
N GLY A 99 -10.28 -8.98 23.20
CA GLY A 99 -10.28 -7.55 23.54
C GLY A 99 -9.08 -7.09 24.39
N SER A 100 -8.13 -7.97 24.69
CA SER A 100 -6.92 -7.59 25.45
C SER A 100 -5.90 -6.91 24.53
N VAL A 101 -5.39 -5.74 24.93
CA VAL A 101 -4.30 -5.05 24.23
C VAL A 101 -3.01 -5.85 24.40
N LEU A 102 -2.43 -6.30 23.29
CA LEU A 102 -1.21 -7.08 23.22
C LEU A 102 0.03 -6.19 23.07
N SER A 103 -0.10 -5.11 22.30
CA SER A 103 0.96 -4.13 22.07
C SER A 103 0.35 -2.79 21.72
N GLN A 104 1.06 -1.71 22.00
CA GLN A 104 0.64 -0.36 21.70
C GLN A 104 1.86 0.50 21.39
N THR A 105 1.74 1.34 20.37
CA THR A 105 2.73 2.36 20.05
C THR A 105 2.03 3.65 19.64
N LYS A 106 2.81 4.71 19.49
CA LYS A 106 2.34 5.96 18.91
C LYS A 106 3.00 6.20 17.57
N ALA A 107 2.24 6.79 16.64
CA ALA A 107 2.80 7.27 15.40
C ALA A 107 3.83 8.38 15.68
N ASP A 108 4.96 8.33 14.99
CA ASP A 108 6.01 9.32 15.05
C ASP A 108 5.64 10.62 14.32
N ALA A 109 6.59 11.55 14.23
CA ALA A 109 6.40 12.84 13.56
C ALA A 109 6.15 12.71 12.04
N ASP A 110 6.53 11.58 11.44
CA ASP A 110 6.31 11.25 10.03
C ASP A 110 5.02 10.42 9.82
N GLY A 111 4.22 10.24 10.88
CA GLY A 111 2.96 9.50 10.81
C GLY A 111 3.15 7.99 10.65
N LYS A 112 4.27 7.45 11.14
CA LYS A 112 4.56 6.01 11.11
C LYS A 112 4.50 5.38 12.48
N ALA A 113 3.91 4.19 12.57
CA ALA A 113 3.84 3.40 13.79
C ALA A 113 4.13 1.93 13.49
N THR A 114 5.09 1.35 14.21
CA THR A 114 5.50 -0.05 14.03
C THR A 114 4.97 -0.93 15.15
N ILE A 115 4.33 -2.03 14.79
CA ILE A 115 3.77 -3.02 15.71
C ILE A 115 4.33 -4.40 15.39
N SER A 116 4.94 -5.03 16.40
CA SER A 116 5.30 -6.44 16.35
C SER A 116 4.08 -7.31 16.58
N MET A 117 3.88 -8.28 15.70
CA MET A 117 2.81 -9.26 15.71
C MET A 117 3.23 -10.51 16.47
N PRO A 118 2.35 -11.08 17.32
CA PRO A 118 2.62 -12.35 17.99
C PRO A 118 2.86 -13.48 16.99
N ASN A 119 3.84 -14.34 17.25
CA ASN A 119 4.18 -15.50 16.41
C ASN A 119 3.17 -16.67 16.49
N THR A 120 1.97 -16.42 17.01
CA THR A 120 0.89 -17.39 17.10
C THR A 120 -0.14 -17.13 16.02
N ALA A 121 -0.58 -18.19 15.33
CA ALA A 121 -1.70 -18.10 14.40
C ALA A 121 -2.97 -17.64 15.15
N GLY A 122 -3.78 -16.81 14.50
CA GLY A 122 -4.96 -16.24 15.14
C GLY A 122 -5.49 -14.99 14.46
N VAL A 123 -6.55 -14.45 15.07
CA VAL A 123 -7.18 -13.19 14.64
C VAL A 123 -6.82 -12.10 15.63
N TYR A 124 -6.37 -10.97 15.08
CA TYR A 124 -6.01 -9.78 15.82
C TYR A 124 -6.74 -8.56 15.24
N VAL A 125 -6.92 -7.53 16.05
CA VAL A 125 -7.47 -6.25 15.63
C VAL A 125 -6.40 -5.18 15.81
N LEU A 126 -6.06 -4.50 14.72
CA LEU A 126 -5.23 -3.30 14.77
C LEU A 126 -6.15 -2.08 14.87
N SER A 127 -6.14 -1.38 15.99
CA SER A 127 -6.95 -0.18 16.24
C SER A 127 -6.11 1.07 16.10
N THR A 128 -6.63 2.06 15.36
CA THR A 128 -5.96 3.34 15.06
C THR A 128 -6.92 4.50 15.34
N GLY A 129 -7.42 4.58 16.59
CA GLY A 129 -8.41 5.57 16.99
C GLY A 129 -9.81 5.24 16.46
N ASN A 130 -10.25 5.93 15.41
CA ASN A 130 -11.58 5.77 14.83
C ASN A 130 -11.68 4.65 13.76
N GLN A 131 -10.58 3.99 13.45
CA GLN A 131 -10.51 2.91 12.46
C GLN A 131 -9.97 1.64 13.12
N SER A 132 -10.35 0.49 12.56
CA SER A 132 -9.88 -0.82 13.03
C SER A 132 -9.79 -1.81 11.88
N PHE A 133 -8.76 -2.64 11.93
CA PHE A 133 -8.42 -3.58 10.86
C PHE A 133 -8.29 -4.98 11.43
N LYS A 134 -8.96 -5.95 10.80
CA LYS A 134 -8.83 -7.36 11.16
C LYS A 134 -7.59 -7.94 10.49
N ILE A 135 -6.67 -8.44 11.30
CA ILE A 135 -5.46 -9.14 10.84
C ILE A 135 -5.64 -10.63 11.13
N ILE A 136 -5.42 -11.47 10.10
CA ILE A 136 -5.49 -12.92 10.23
C ILE A 136 -4.08 -13.46 10.01
N ARG A 137 -3.47 -14.00 11.06
CA ARG A 137 -2.18 -14.69 10.98
C ARG A 137 -2.46 -16.19 10.82
N LYS A 138 -1.93 -16.79 9.75
CA LYS A 138 -2.06 -18.22 9.46
C LYS A 138 -0.89 -19.00 10.03
#